data_AF-A0A523GYN3-F1
#
_entry.id   AF-A0A523GYN3-F1
#
_cell.length_a   1.000
_cell.length_b   1.000
_cell.length_c   1.000
_cell.angle_alpha   90.00
_cell.angle_beta   90.00
_cell.angle_gamma   90.00
#
_symmetry.space_group_name_H-M   'P 1'
#
loop_
_entity.id
_entity.type
_entity.pdbx_description
1 polymer ?
#
loop_
_entity_poly.entity_id
_entity_poly.type
_entity_poly.pdbx_seq_one_letter_code
_entity_poly.pdbx_strand_id
1 'polypeptide(L)'
;MLFIGGCDIVEAGDLAETEKHYAALYVDDDDDLAALCYCDTEFAFGVGGVLSMFPVDLVNEEKKSGELTDIIQGNLYEVMNILSSQFIDETTSYLRLSELKKADDMDGVDIGPNTATFDVEDMKGYGHGRLGFCILD
;
A
#
# COMPACT_ATOMS: atom_id res chain seq x y z
N MET A 1 12.60 -12.51 3.22
CA MET A 1 12.05 -11.30 3.83
C MET A 1 12.16 -10.15 2.83
N LEU A 2 11.06 -9.44 2.57
CA LEU A 2 10.99 -8.31 1.63
C LEU A 2 11.68 -7.05 2.19
N PHE A 3 11.58 -6.83 3.49
CA PHE A 3 12.14 -5.69 4.22
C PHE A 3 13.33 -6.14 5.08
N ILE A 4 14.41 -5.36 5.08
CA ILE A 4 15.62 -5.66 5.88
C ILE A 4 15.59 -4.90 7.21
N GLY A 5 14.99 -3.70 7.25
CA GLY A 5 14.96 -2.81 8.42
C GLY A 5 13.80 -3.04 9.40
N GLY A 6 12.77 -3.81 9.02
CA GLY A 6 11.53 -3.91 9.78
C GLY A 6 10.49 -2.89 9.31
N CYS A 7 9.39 -2.78 10.05
CA CYS A 7 8.29 -1.86 9.77
C CYS A 7 7.86 -1.28 11.12
N ASP A 8 8.01 0.03 11.29
CA ASP A 8 7.71 0.70 12.56
C ASP A 8 6.42 1.52 12.44
N ILE A 9 5.61 1.50 13.51
CA ILE A 9 4.46 2.41 13.62
C ILE A 9 5.01 3.80 13.88
N VAL A 10 4.70 4.73 12.99
CA VAL A 10 5.16 6.12 13.08
C VAL A 10 4.14 6.96 13.83
N GLU A 11 2.86 6.79 13.49
CA GLU A 11 1.77 7.58 14.05
C GLU A 11 0.44 6.81 14.00
N ALA A 12 -0.38 7.01 15.03
CA ALA A 12 -1.81 6.75 14.94
C ALA A 12 -2.44 7.90 14.15
N GLY A 13 -2.56 7.72 12.85
CA GLY A 13 -2.95 8.77 11.91
C GLY A 13 -2.87 8.31 10.47
N ASP A 14 -3.57 9.04 9.60
CA ASP A 14 -3.59 8.80 8.17
C ASP A 14 -2.34 9.39 7.49
N LEU A 15 -1.99 8.84 6.33
CA LEU A 15 -1.00 9.45 5.46
C LEU A 15 -1.55 10.79 4.95
N ALA A 16 -0.73 11.82 4.78
CA ALA A 16 -1.24 13.07 4.21
C ALA A 16 -1.69 12.83 2.75
N GLU A 17 -2.77 13.48 2.31
CA GLU A 17 -3.30 13.32 0.94
C GLU A 17 -2.23 13.49 -0.14
N THR A 18 -1.33 14.46 0.02
CA THR A 18 -0.23 14.73 -0.92
C THR A 18 0.84 13.64 -0.97
N GLU A 19 0.87 12.74 0.01
CA GLU A 19 1.81 11.62 0.10
C GLU A 19 1.22 10.33 -0.47
N LYS A 20 -0.09 10.25 -0.64
CA LYS A 20 -0.76 9.05 -1.15
C LYS A 20 -0.57 8.95 -2.66
N HIS A 21 -0.15 7.78 -3.12
CA HIS A 21 0.03 7.51 -4.55
C HIS A 21 -0.93 6.44 -5.06
N TYR A 22 -1.03 5.32 -4.34
CA TYR A 22 -2.00 4.27 -4.62
C TYR A 22 -2.79 3.88 -3.38
N ALA A 23 -3.99 3.37 -3.59
CA ALA A 23 -4.91 2.88 -2.58
C ALA A 23 -5.42 1.49 -2.96
N ALA A 24 -5.27 0.54 -2.05
CA ALA A 24 -5.88 -0.78 -2.10
C ALA A 24 -7.21 -0.75 -1.34
N LEU A 25 -8.29 -1.15 -2.00
CA LEU A 25 -9.65 -1.16 -1.45
C LEU A 25 -10.01 -2.57 -1.05
N TYR A 26 -10.34 -2.79 0.22
CA TYR A 26 -10.74 -4.09 0.73
C TYR A 26 -12.22 -4.12 1.07
N VAL A 27 -12.90 -5.13 0.58
CA VAL A 27 -14.33 -5.37 0.84
C VAL A 27 -14.52 -6.64 1.66
N ASP A 28 -15.62 -6.69 2.39
CA ASP A 28 -16.02 -7.87 3.14
C ASP A 28 -16.79 -8.90 2.27
N ASP A 29 -17.41 -9.88 2.92
CA ASP A 29 -18.17 -10.95 2.28
C ASP A 29 -19.48 -10.46 1.63
N ASP A 30 -19.98 -9.27 2.01
CA ASP A 30 -21.18 -8.63 1.46
C ASP A 30 -20.84 -7.64 0.33
N ASP A 31 -19.57 -7.58 -0.09
CA ASP A 31 -18.99 -6.65 -1.06
C ASP A 31 -18.99 -5.17 -0.61
N ASP A 32 -19.18 -4.92 0.69
CA ASP A 32 -19.12 -3.59 1.28
C ASP A 32 -17.67 -3.18 1.55
N LEU A 33 -17.31 -1.94 1.24
CA LEU A 33 -15.97 -1.40 1.50
C LEU A 33 -15.73 -1.30 3.00
N ALA A 34 -14.77 -2.06 3.51
CA ALA A 34 -14.53 -2.22 4.95
C ALA A 34 -13.16 -1.67 5.38
N ALA A 35 -12.17 -1.63 4.48
CA ALA A 35 -10.85 -1.12 4.80
C ALA A 35 -10.11 -0.59 3.57
N LEU A 36 -9.06 0.20 3.82
CA LEU A 36 -8.19 0.77 2.81
C LEU A 36 -6.73 0.62 3.24
N CYS A 37 -5.84 0.46 2.26
CA CYS A 37 -4.41 0.64 2.48
C CYS A 37 -3.83 1.59 1.44
N TYR A 38 -3.29 2.72 1.90
CA TYR A 38 -2.59 3.69 1.08
C TYR A 38 -1.10 3.44 1.09
N CYS A 39 -0.42 3.75 -0.01
CA CYS A 39 1.03 3.83 -0.03
C CYS A 39 1.51 5.06 -0.78
N ASP A 40 2.71 5.51 -0.43
CA ASP A 40 3.41 6.53 -1.19
C ASP A 40 4.05 5.98 -2.46
N THR A 41 4.59 6.89 -3.27
CA THR A 41 5.32 6.55 -4.50
C THR A 41 6.55 5.69 -4.20
N GLU A 42 7.23 5.93 -3.09
CA GLU A 42 8.46 5.21 -2.78
C GLU A 42 8.19 3.74 -2.51
N PHE A 43 7.17 3.43 -1.71
CA PHE A 43 6.71 2.08 -1.45
C PHE A 43 6.20 1.42 -2.72
N ALA A 44 5.30 2.06 -3.47
CA ALA A 44 4.68 1.50 -4.67
C ALA A 44 5.71 0.97 -5.68
N PHE A 45 6.69 1.80 -6.03
CA PHE A 45 7.77 1.41 -6.93
C PHE A 45 8.77 0.45 -6.28
N GLY A 46 9.09 0.67 -5.00
CA GLY A 46 10.07 -0.13 -4.27
C GLY A 46 9.66 -1.60 -4.14
N VAL A 47 8.46 -1.86 -3.62
CA VAL A 47 7.98 -3.24 -3.44
C VAL A 47 7.65 -3.92 -4.76
N GLY A 48 7.09 -3.17 -5.72
CA GLY A 48 6.83 -3.70 -7.05
C GLY A 48 8.12 -4.04 -7.80
N GLY A 49 9.17 -3.25 -7.61
CA GLY A 49 10.49 -3.48 -8.19
C GLY A 49 11.23 -4.67 -7.58
N VAL A 50 11.27 -4.75 -6.26
CA VAL A 50 12.00 -5.82 -5.54
C VAL A 50 11.39 -7.20 -5.76
N LEU A 51 10.06 -7.29 -5.91
CA LEU A 51 9.37 -8.58 -6.09
C LEU A 51 9.77 -9.26 -7.41
N SER A 52 9.99 -8.46 -8.45
CA SER A 52 10.51 -8.92 -9.75
C SER A 52 12.03 -8.81 -9.89
N MET A 53 12.74 -8.38 -8.84
CA MET A 53 14.20 -8.19 -8.84
C MET A 53 14.69 -7.28 -9.97
N PHE A 54 13.94 -6.23 -10.31
CA PHE A 54 14.38 -5.27 -11.32
C PHE A 54 15.64 -4.52 -10.88
N PRO A 55 16.57 -4.17 -11.78
CA PRO A 55 17.69 -3.30 -11.40
C PRO A 55 17.20 -2.03 -10.68
N VAL A 56 17.82 -1.66 -9.57
CA VAL A 56 17.42 -0.48 -8.77
C VAL A 56 17.42 0.79 -9.64
N ASP A 57 18.42 0.94 -10.52
CA ASP A 57 18.50 2.07 -11.44
C ASP A 57 17.31 2.14 -12.40
N LEU A 58 16.84 0.98 -12.89
CA LEU A 58 15.65 0.92 -13.75
C LEU A 58 14.40 1.37 -12.99
N VAL A 59 14.20 0.88 -11.77
CA VAL A 59 13.04 1.29 -10.95
C VAL A 59 13.09 2.78 -10.62
N ASN A 60 14.28 3.33 -10.35
CA ASN A 60 14.47 4.75 -10.12
C ASN A 60 14.23 5.60 -11.38
N GLU A 61 14.48 5.06 -12.57
CA GLU A 61 14.13 5.72 -13.83
C GLU A 61 12.61 5.71 -14.06
N GLU A 62 11.95 4.56 -13.89
CA GLU A 62 10.49 4.44 -14.00
C GLU A 62 9.77 5.35 -13.01
N LYS A 63 10.28 5.46 -11.78
CA LYS A 63 9.73 6.35 -10.75
C LYS A 63 9.65 7.82 -11.19
N LYS A 64 10.61 8.29 -12.00
CA LYS A 64 10.59 9.68 -12.52
C LYS A 64 9.42 9.93 -13.46
N SER A 65 8.84 8.88 -14.05
CA SER A 65 7.62 8.99 -14.85
C SER A 65 6.37 9.24 -13.99
N GLY A 66 6.40 8.82 -12.72
CA GLY A 66 5.25 8.86 -11.80
C GLY A 66 4.19 7.79 -12.08
N GLU A 67 4.42 6.91 -13.06
CA GLU A 67 3.47 5.88 -13.49
C GLU A 67 4.08 4.49 -13.27
N LEU A 68 3.28 3.57 -12.71
CA LEU A 68 3.72 2.19 -12.57
C LEU A 68 3.63 1.50 -13.93
N THR A 69 4.65 0.74 -14.30
CA THR A 69 4.54 -0.20 -15.42
C THR A 69 3.60 -1.34 -15.02
N ASP A 70 2.98 -2.01 -16.01
CA ASP A 70 2.06 -3.15 -15.75
C ASP A 70 2.67 -4.21 -14.83
N ILE A 71 3.97 -4.46 -14.94
CA ILE A 71 4.67 -5.45 -14.11
C ILE A 71 4.80 -4.94 -12.66
N ILE A 72 5.21 -3.68 -12.47
CA ILE A 72 5.34 -3.10 -11.12
C ILE A 72 3.95 -2.98 -10.47
N GLN A 73 2.93 -2.58 -11.23
CA GLN A 73 1.55 -2.51 -10.75
C GLN A 73 1.00 -3.88 -10.36
N GLY A 74 1.22 -4.91 -11.19
CA GLY A 74 0.83 -6.28 -10.85
C GLY A 74 1.52 -6.79 -9.58
N ASN A 75 2.80 -6.48 -9.41
CA ASN A 75 3.53 -6.83 -8.19
C ASN A 75 3.00 -6.08 -6.96
N LEU A 76 2.69 -4.79 -7.10
CA LEU A 76 2.08 -4.00 -6.04
C LEU A 76 0.72 -4.57 -5.65
N TYR A 77 -0.10 -4.96 -6.62
CA TYR A 77 -1.40 -5.61 -6.39
C TYR A 77 -1.24 -6.87 -5.53
N GLU A 78 -0.29 -7.75 -5.84
CA GLU A 78 -0.04 -8.96 -5.04
C GLU A 78 0.42 -8.63 -3.61
N VAL A 79 1.29 -7.63 -3.44
CA VAL A 79 1.72 -7.18 -2.11
C VAL A 79 0.53 -6.64 -1.32
N MET A 80 -0.28 -5.77 -1.91
CA MET A 80 -1.47 -5.21 -1.28
C MET A 80 -2.49 -6.30 -0.93
N ASN A 81 -2.68 -7.28 -1.81
CA ASN A 81 -3.55 -8.42 -1.51
C ASN A 81 -3.06 -9.22 -0.29
N ILE A 82 -1.75 -9.40 -0.12
CA ILE A 82 -1.18 -10.03 1.08
C ILE A 82 -1.42 -9.16 2.33
N LEU A 83 -1.35 -7.84 2.20
CA LEU A 83 -1.57 -6.91 3.32
C LEU A 83 -3.02 -6.93 3.84
N SER A 84 -3.99 -7.48 3.12
CA SER A 84 -5.36 -7.66 3.62
C SER A 84 -5.40 -8.48 4.91
N SER A 85 -4.45 -9.41 5.09
CA SER A 85 -4.37 -10.25 6.29
C SER A 85 -4.05 -9.45 7.55
N GLN A 86 -3.59 -8.20 7.45
CA GLN A 86 -3.26 -7.36 8.61
C GLN A 86 -4.51 -6.79 9.29
N PHE A 87 -5.66 -6.83 8.62
CA PHE A 87 -6.96 -6.41 9.18
C PHE A 87 -7.72 -7.56 9.85
N ILE A 88 -7.20 -8.79 9.77
CA ILE A 88 -7.94 -9.99 10.16
C ILE A 88 -7.48 -10.49 11.53
N ASP A 89 -8.42 -10.63 12.46
CA ASP A 89 -8.25 -11.37 13.73
C ASP A 89 -9.38 -12.40 13.91
N GLU A 90 -9.47 -13.02 15.10
CA GLU A 90 -10.50 -14.05 15.37
C GLU A 90 -11.95 -13.50 15.34
N THR A 91 -12.12 -12.19 15.26
CA THR A 91 -13.39 -11.47 15.40
C THR A 91 -13.80 -10.64 14.19
N THR A 92 -12.93 -10.50 13.18
CA THR A 92 -13.21 -9.70 11.97
C THR A 92 -13.53 -10.57 10.75
N SER A 93 -14.34 -10.01 9.84
CA SER A 93 -14.67 -10.66 8.55
C SER A 93 -13.42 -10.81 7.67
N TYR A 94 -13.42 -11.82 6.80
CA TYR A 94 -12.35 -11.96 5.81
C TYR A 94 -12.44 -10.81 4.81
N LEU A 95 -11.34 -10.08 4.63
CA LEU A 95 -11.28 -8.98 3.68
C LEU A 95 -10.55 -9.40 2.41
N ARG A 96 -11.18 -9.11 1.26
CA ARG A 96 -10.61 -9.36 -0.07
C ARG A 96 -10.22 -8.04 -0.73
N LEU A 97 -9.08 -8.02 -1.43
CA LEU A 97 -8.72 -6.89 -2.28
C LEU A 97 -9.73 -6.82 -3.44
N SER A 98 -10.44 -5.70 -3.52
CA SER A 98 -11.39 -5.41 -4.59
C SER A 98 -10.70 -4.69 -5.74
N GLU A 99 -9.91 -3.66 -5.43
CA GLU A 99 -9.29 -2.80 -6.44
C GLU A 99 -8.02 -2.14 -5.93
N LEU A 100 -7.11 -1.83 -6.85
CA LEU A 100 -5.94 -0.97 -6.62
C LEU A 100 -6.07 0.27 -7.52
N LYS A 101 -6.25 1.44 -6.91
CA LYS A 101 -6.45 2.73 -7.60
C LYS A 101 -5.32 3.69 -7.34
N LYS A 102 -5.16 4.70 -8.19
CA LYS A 102 -4.40 5.90 -7.83
C LYS A 102 -5.14 6.64 -6.73
N ALA A 103 -4.38 7.27 -5.83
CA ALA A 103 -4.94 8.06 -4.74
C ALA A 103 -5.81 9.21 -5.27
N ASP A 104 -5.43 9.85 -6.38
CA ASP A 104 -6.20 10.91 -7.02
C ASP A 104 -7.58 10.44 -7.55
N ASP A 105 -7.79 9.13 -7.72
CA ASP A 105 -9.06 8.54 -8.16
C ASP A 105 -9.96 8.12 -6.98
N MET A 106 -9.57 8.43 -5.73
CA MET A 106 -10.25 8.04 -4.48
C MET A 106 -11.29 9.05 -3.99
N ASP A 107 -11.80 9.92 -4.87
CA ASP A 107 -12.77 10.96 -4.53
C ASP A 107 -13.97 10.41 -3.74
N GLY A 108 -14.23 11.01 -2.57
CA GLY A 108 -15.44 10.75 -1.77
C GLY A 108 -15.37 9.55 -0.83
N VAL A 109 -14.19 8.95 -0.63
CA VAL A 109 -13.99 7.92 0.40
C VAL A 109 -13.69 8.60 1.74
N ASP A 110 -14.55 8.41 2.73
CA ASP A 110 -14.36 8.94 4.08
C ASP A 110 -13.38 8.05 4.83
N ILE A 111 -12.20 8.61 5.14
CA ILE A 111 -11.15 7.89 5.86
C ILE A 111 -11.47 8.05 7.34
N GLY A 112 -12.07 7.01 7.91
CA GLY A 112 -12.48 6.97 9.31
C GLY A 112 -11.31 7.21 10.27
N PRO A 113 -11.57 7.40 11.57
CA PRO A 113 -10.52 7.72 12.56
C PRO A 113 -9.56 6.55 12.84
N ASN A 114 -9.90 5.35 12.39
CA ASN A 114 -9.15 4.12 12.67
C ASN A 114 -8.00 3.94 11.67
N THR A 115 -7.03 4.85 11.74
CA THR A 115 -5.87 4.86 10.84
C THR A 115 -4.55 4.64 11.56
N ALA A 116 -3.64 3.91 10.91
CA ALA A 116 -2.26 3.76 11.37
C ALA A 116 -1.30 3.89 10.18
N THR A 117 -0.22 4.64 10.38
CA THR A 117 0.82 4.84 9.37
C THR A 117 2.13 4.20 9.80
N PHE A 118 2.80 3.59 8.82
CA PHE A 118 4.02 2.83 9.01
C PHE A 118 5.11 3.30 8.04
N ASP A 119 6.32 3.44 8.55
CA ASP A 119 7.52 3.58 7.72
C ASP A 119 8.09 2.19 7.45
N VAL A 120 8.33 1.93 6.16
CA VAL A 120 8.90 0.69 5.66
C VAL A 120 10.34 0.95 5.30
N GLU A 121 11.24 0.46 6.16
CA GLU A 121 12.67 0.69 6.01
C GLU A 121 13.38 -0.40 5.20
N ASP A 122 14.37 0.03 4.42
CA ASP A 122 15.31 -0.80 3.68
C ASP A 122 14.61 -1.91 2.85
N MET A 123 13.94 -1.47 1.79
CA MET A 123 13.38 -2.33 0.74
C MET A 123 14.51 -2.89 -0.14
N LYS A 124 15.54 -3.51 0.43
CA LYS A 124 16.68 -4.13 -0.30
C LYS A 124 17.38 -3.20 -1.31
N GLY A 125 17.64 -1.96 -0.91
CA GLY A 125 18.28 -0.97 -1.78
C GLY A 125 17.32 -0.23 -2.72
N TYR A 126 16.01 -0.49 -2.66
CA TYR A 126 14.99 0.29 -3.39
C TYR A 126 14.47 1.49 -2.57
N GLY A 127 15.07 1.74 -1.40
CA GLY A 127 14.76 2.91 -0.55
C GLY A 127 13.86 2.57 0.64
N HIS A 128 13.16 3.60 1.10
CA HIS A 128 12.19 3.59 2.19
C HIS A 128 10.86 4.13 1.65
N GLY A 129 9.74 3.69 2.19
CA GLY A 129 8.42 4.18 1.79
C GLY A 129 7.43 4.08 2.92
N ARG A 130 6.22 4.56 2.70
CA ARG A 130 5.20 4.66 3.74
C ARG A 130 3.91 3.94 3.35
N LEU A 131 3.26 3.36 4.35
CA LEU A 131 1.95 2.72 4.25
C LEU A 131 1.00 3.31 5.28
N GLY A 132 -0.25 3.56 4.87
CA GLY A 132 -1.36 3.85 5.76
C GLY A 132 -2.37 2.72 5.72
N PHE A 133 -2.85 2.26 6.88
CA PHE A 133 -3.97 1.33 7.01
C PHE A 133 -5.15 2.09 7.59
N CYS A 134 -6.35 1.90 7.03
CA CYS A 134 -7.58 2.50 7.51
C CYS A 134 -8.68 1.43 7.60
N ILE A 135 -9.39 1.39 8.73
CA ILE A 135 -10.60 0.58 8.91
C ILE A 135 -11.80 1.53 8.86
N LEU A 136 -12.81 1.19 8.06
CA LEU A 136 -14.04 1.96 7.93
C LEU A 136 -15.08 1.49 8.96
N ASP A 137 -15.91 2.42 9.44
CA ASP A 137 -16.96 2.18 10.43
C ASP A 137 -18.31 1.76 9.81
#